data_AF-A0A820VXD1-F1
#
_entry.id   AF-A0A820VXD1-F1
#
_cell.length_a   1.000
_cell.length_b   1.000
_cell.length_c   1.000
_cell.angle_alpha   90.00
_cell.angle_beta   90.00
_cell.angle_gamma   90.00
#
_symmetry.space_group_name_H-M   'P 1'
#
loop_
_entity.id
_entity.type
_entity.pdbx_description
1 polymer ?
#
loop_
_entity_poly.entity_id
_entity_poly.type
_entity_poly.pdbx_seq_one_letter_code
_entity_poly.pdbx_strand_id
1 'polypeptide(L)'
;MAVKLNELDQDNYILLERRSHLGGTWYDNQYPGCSCDIPSTLYSFSFEPNPNWSHFFARQAEIEAYLEYCADKYHIRQHIQFETTVIDCKWLDDRQLWQVTAQSNGQEKYFFSRTLVSGCGGLSNASFPTTIPGIDSFEGEMCHSAQWNAKIDFNKKRVAVVGTGASAIQIVPEIYKMNTSQLIVFQRTPPWIIPRIDRQTTQWEKRLFARFPSVQKLIRGVIYWAAETAVLSFVYRWPIRYIFQELVKFNLERQVKDEAFRKKLTPTWELGCKRVLISNDWYSTLQKQNVTVVIDQIREVKQHSIVTSDNVEYSVDIIIWATGFQVQKIPLPMMGINGCSLHEQWRESIQ
;
A
#
# COMPACT_ATOMS: atom_id res chain seq x y z
N MET A 1 -4.02 -8.56 17.77
CA MET A 1 -4.55 -8.11 19.08
C MET A 1 -5.72 -8.98 19.52
N ALA A 2 -6.84 -9.00 18.80
CA ALA A 2 -8.03 -9.79 19.18
C ALA A 2 -7.73 -11.26 19.52
N VAL A 3 -6.93 -11.95 18.70
CA VAL A 3 -6.44 -13.31 19.00
C VAL A 3 -5.77 -13.42 20.38
N LYS A 4 -4.96 -12.43 20.76
CA LYS A 4 -4.28 -12.41 22.06
C LYS A 4 -5.22 -12.04 23.22
N LEU A 5 -6.29 -11.30 22.96
CA LEU A 5 -7.33 -11.07 23.97
C LEU A 5 -8.10 -12.38 24.24
N ASN A 6 -8.46 -13.12 23.19
CA ASN A 6 -9.07 -14.45 23.35
C ASN A 6 -8.16 -15.43 24.10
N GLU A 7 -6.86 -15.45 23.82
CA GLU A 7 -5.88 -16.27 24.57
C GLU A 7 -5.76 -15.88 26.06
N LEU A 8 -6.15 -14.66 26.43
CA LEU A 8 -6.15 -14.16 27.81
C LEU A 8 -7.55 -14.23 28.44
N ASP A 9 -8.48 -14.97 27.82
CA ASP A 9 -9.88 -15.10 28.25
C ASP A 9 -10.58 -13.72 28.39
N GLN A 10 -10.18 -12.75 27.56
CA GLN A 10 -10.82 -11.44 27.43
C GLN A 10 -11.70 -11.43 26.18
N ASP A 11 -12.98 -11.74 26.32
CA ASP A 11 -13.95 -11.85 25.22
C ASP A 11 -14.84 -10.60 25.05
N ASN A 12 -14.88 -9.72 26.05
CA ASN A 12 -15.65 -8.49 26.02
C ASN A 12 -14.93 -7.36 25.24
N TYR A 13 -14.88 -7.52 23.92
CA TYR A 13 -14.41 -6.49 23.00
C TYR A 13 -15.19 -6.53 21.68
N ILE A 14 -15.12 -5.42 20.95
CA ILE A 14 -15.68 -5.27 19.62
C ILE A 14 -14.63 -4.65 18.70
N LEU A 15 -14.57 -5.11 17.45
CA LEU A 15 -13.79 -4.51 16.38
C LEU A 15 -14.75 -3.81 15.43
N LEU A 16 -14.50 -2.54 15.15
CA LEU A 16 -15.27 -1.76 14.18
C LEU A 16 -14.48 -1.67 12.88
N GLU A 17 -15.02 -2.21 11.80
CA GLU A 17 -14.42 -2.21 10.46
C GLU A 17 -15.34 -1.46 9.50
N ARG A 18 -14.78 -0.50 8.76
CA ARG A 18 -15.54 0.32 7.80
C ARG A 18 -15.94 -0.45 6.55
N ARG A 19 -15.19 -1.49 6.20
CA ARG A 19 -15.45 -2.35 5.04
C ARG A 19 -16.41 -3.47 5.39
N SER A 20 -16.93 -4.13 4.35
CA SER A 20 -17.81 -5.28 4.48
C SER A 20 -17.07 -6.59 4.76
N HIS A 21 -15.74 -6.62 4.63
CA HIS A 21 -14.91 -7.80 4.84
C HIS A 21 -13.60 -7.45 5.55
N LEU A 22 -12.97 -8.48 6.12
CA LEU A 22 -11.67 -8.37 6.76
C LEU A 22 -10.55 -8.33 5.71
N GLY A 23 -9.47 -7.61 6.02
CA GLY A 23 -8.23 -7.67 5.25
C GLY A 23 -7.45 -6.36 5.27
N GLY A 24 -8.11 -5.26 5.62
CA GLY A 24 -7.51 -3.93 5.68
C GLY A 24 -6.87 -3.56 4.33
N THR A 25 -5.57 -3.30 4.33
CA THR A 25 -4.79 -3.01 3.11
C THR A 25 -5.02 -4.03 2.00
N TRP A 26 -5.11 -5.32 2.36
CA TRP A 26 -5.24 -6.38 1.37
C TRP A 26 -6.65 -6.45 0.80
N TYR A 27 -7.69 -6.11 1.56
CA TYR A 27 -9.04 -5.99 1.02
C TYR A 27 -9.18 -4.77 0.09
N ASP A 28 -8.64 -3.62 0.49
CA ASP A 28 -8.80 -2.36 -0.26
C ASP A 28 -8.00 -2.35 -1.59
N ASN A 29 -6.81 -2.96 -1.64
CA ASN A 29 -5.89 -2.84 -2.78
C ASN A 29 -5.98 -4.03 -3.74
N GLN A 30 -6.98 -4.04 -4.62
CA GLN A 30 -7.24 -5.15 -5.54
C GLN A 30 -6.70 -4.94 -6.97
N TYR A 31 -5.80 -3.97 -7.15
CA TYR A 31 -5.23 -3.66 -8.45
C TYR A 31 -4.34 -4.82 -8.97
N PRO A 32 -4.21 -4.99 -10.31
CA PRO A 32 -3.43 -6.07 -10.88
C PRO A 32 -1.95 -5.95 -10.50
N GLY A 33 -1.35 -7.08 -10.13
CA GLY A 33 0.04 -7.14 -9.66
C GLY A 33 0.24 -6.83 -8.18
N CYS A 34 -0.83 -6.52 -7.43
CA CYS A 34 -0.74 -6.24 -5.99
C CYS A 34 -0.11 -7.41 -5.23
N SER A 35 1.01 -7.13 -4.57
CA SER A 35 1.79 -8.12 -3.84
C SER A 35 2.64 -7.48 -2.75
N CYS A 36 3.03 -8.30 -1.77
CA CYS A 36 3.89 -7.84 -0.69
C CYS A 36 5.34 -7.72 -1.15
N ASP A 37 6.04 -6.72 -0.61
CA ASP A 37 7.48 -6.54 -0.83
C ASP A 37 8.32 -7.22 0.27
N ILE A 38 7.68 -7.91 1.22
CA ILE A 38 8.32 -8.67 2.29
C ILE A 38 8.15 -10.17 2.00
N PRO A 39 9.18 -11.00 2.20
CA PRO A 39 9.07 -12.44 1.98
C PRO A 39 7.92 -13.06 2.78
N SER A 40 7.13 -13.94 2.15
CA SER A 40 5.88 -14.48 2.71
C SER A 40 6.07 -15.23 4.03
N THR A 41 7.22 -15.90 4.19
CA THR A 41 7.58 -16.59 5.45
C THR A 41 7.73 -15.63 6.64
N LEU A 42 8.11 -14.37 6.38
CA LEU A 42 8.12 -13.30 7.37
C LEU A 42 6.78 -12.54 7.43
N TYR A 43 6.09 -12.38 6.30
CA TYR A 43 4.81 -11.67 6.21
C TYR A 43 3.61 -12.54 6.57
N SER A 44 3.65 -13.10 7.77
CA SER A 44 2.58 -13.85 8.44
C SER A 44 2.66 -13.60 9.95
N PHE A 45 1.57 -13.82 10.68
CA PHE A 45 1.59 -13.76 12.14
C PHE A 45 2.60 -14.77 12.69
N SER A 46 3.42 -14.34 13.65
CA SER A 46 4.47 -15.18 14.25
C SER A 46 3.92 -16.42 14.97
N PHE A 47 2.69 -16.33 15.47
CA PHE A 47 1.97 -17.43 16.12
C PHE A 47 1.26 -18.36 15.13
N GLU A 48 1.05 -17.94 13.87
CA GLU A 48 0.41 -18.73 12.83
C GLU A 48 1.16 -18.64 11.49
N PRO A 49 2.37 -19.23 11.37
CA PRO A 49 3.08 -19.29 10.10
C PRO A 49 2.28 -20.09 9.05
N ASN A 50 2.24 -19.60 7.81
CA ASN A 50 1.55 -20.30 6.72
C ASN A 50 2.57 -21.07 5.85
N PRO A 51 2.56 -22.41 5.82
CA PRO A 51 3.49 -23.21 5.00
C PRO A 51 3.10 -23.25 3.51
N ASN A 52 1.90 -22.80 3.16
CA ASN A 52 1.32 -23.00 1.84
C ASN A 52 1.53 -21.85 0.86
N TRP A 53 2.24 -20.79 1.25
CA TRP A 53 2.54 -19.63 0.40
C TRP A 53 3.03 -20.06 -0.99
N SER A 54 2.35 -19.57 -2.02
CA SER A 54 2.57 -19.93 -3.42
C SER A 54 3.87 -19.37 -3.98
N HIS A 55 4.31 -18.23 -3.44
CA HIS A 55 5.48 -17.49 -3.90
C HIS A 55 6.32 -16.99 -2.73
N PHE A 56 7.58 -16.66 -3.02
CA PHE A 56 8.47 -16.00 -2.08
C PHE A 56 7.92 -14.64 -1.65
N PHE A 57 7.25 -13.92 -2.55
CA PHE A 57 6.46 -12.72 -2.22
C PHE A 57 4.98 -12.97 -2.50
N ALA A 58 4.17 -13.04 -1.45
CA ALA A 58 2.75 -13.38 -1.55
C ALA A 58 1.96 -12.31 -2.32
N ARG A 59 0.99 -12.78 -3.11
CA ARG A 59 0.04 -11.93 -3.84
C ARG A 59 -1.10 -11.52 -2.92
N GLN A 60 -1.75 -10.40 -3.25
CA GLN A 60 -2.80 -9.83 -2.42
C GLN A 60 -3.88 -10.85 -2.02
N ALA A 61 -4.45 -11.59 -2.98
CA ALA A 61 -5.52 -12.55 -2.71
C ALA A 61 -5.11 -13.67 -1.75
N GLU A 62 -3.84 -14.09 -1.78
CA GLU A 62 -3.32 -15.12 -0.89
C GLU A 62 -3.16 -14.61 0.55
N ILE A 63 -2.81 -13.33 0.70
CA ILE A 63 -2.69 -12.68 2.01
C ILE A 63 -4.06 -12.42 2.61
N GLU A 64 -5.02 -11.95 1.80
CA GLU A 64 -6.41 -11.79 2.20
C GLU A 64 -6.99 -13.12 2.69
N ALA A 65 -6.84 -14.21 1.91
CA ALA A 65 -7.29 -15.54 2.30
C ALA A 65 -6.61 -16.04 3.60
N TYR A 66 -5.33 -15.72 3.81
CA TYR A 66 -4.63 -16.03 5.05
C TYR A 66 -5.21 -15.27 6.27
N LEU A 67 -5.52 -13.99 6.12
CA LEU A 67 -6.13 -13.20 7.19
C LEU A 67 -7.53 -13.72 7.55
N GLU A 68 -8.31 -14.07 6.53
CA GLU A 68 -9.63 -14.69 6.72
C GLU A 68 -9.53 -16.04 7.43
N TYR A 69 -8.61 -16.90 7.00
CA TYR A 69 -8.30 -18.16 7.69
C TYR A 69 -7.96 -17.94 9.18
N CYS A 70 -7.13 -16.96 9.49
CA CYS A 70 -6.81 -16.65 10.89
C CYS A 70 -8.04 -16.16 11.67
N ALA A 71 -8.87 -15.30 11.08
CA ALA A 71 -10.07 -14.83 11.76
C ALA A 71 -11.07 -15.96 12.05
N ASP A 72 -11.20 -16.92 11.14
CA ASP A 72 -12.04 -18.10 11.33
C ASP A 72 -11.46 -19.06 12.38
N LYS A 73 -10.17 -19.40 12.26
CA LYS A 73 -9.48 -20.33 13.18
C LYS A 73 -9.53 -19.86 14.63
N TYR A 74 -9.39 -18.55 14.86
CA TYR A 74 -9.34 -17.96 16.19
C TYR A 74 -10.66 -17.33 16.64
N HIS A 75 -11.76 -17.61 15.93
CA HIS A 75 -13.11 -17.12 16.26
C HIS A 75 -13.21 -15.60 16.41
N ILE A 76 -12.50 -14.85 15.57
CA ILE A 76 -12.46 -13.38 15.64
C ILE A 76 -13.64 -12.75 14.90
N ARG A 77 -14.15 -13.38 13.84
CA ARG A 77 -15.21 -12.80 13.00
C ARG A 77 -16.45 -12.35 13.78
N GLN A 78 -16.84 -13.12 14.79
CA GLN A 78 -18.01 -12.82 15.62
C GLN A 78 -17.87 -11.52 16.45
N HIS A 79 -16.64 -11.03 16.64
CA HIS A 79 -16.35 -9.78 17.35
C HIS A 79 -16.24 -8.58 16.40
N ILE A 80 -16.36 -8.78 15.08
CA ILE A 80 -16.23 -7.72 14.09
C ILE A 80 -17.61 -7.20 13.70
N GLN A 81 -17.80 -5.89 13.85
CA GLN A 81 -18.91 -5.18 13.24
C GLN A 81 -18.41 -4.50 11.96
N PHE A 82 -18.72 -5.13 10.83
CA PHE A 82 -18.44 -4.61 9.49
C PHE A 82 -19.33 -3.41 9.15
N GLU A 83 -18.99 -2.73 8.04
CA GLU A 83 -19.72 -1.57 7.51
C GLU A 83 -20.01 -0.50 8.59
N THR A 84 -19.05 -0.35 9.51
CA THR A 84 -19.15 0.53 10.68
C THR A 84 -17.92 1.44 10.72
N THR A 85 -18.10 2.69 10.28
CA THR A 85 -17.03 3.68 10.21
C THR A 85 -17.01 4.50 11.49
N VAL A 86 -15.91 4.42 12.26
CA VAL A 86 -15.70 5.31 13.41
C VAL A 86 -15.49 6.75 12.91
N ILE A 87 -16.24 7.69 13.47
CA ILE A 87 -16.20 9.11 13.08
C ILE A 87 -15.72 10.03 14.21
N ASP A 88 -15.87 9.63 15.47
CA ASP A 88 -15.39 10.39 16.63
C ASP A 88 -15.08 9.48 17.83
N CYS A 89 -14.09 9.87 18.62
CA CYS A 89 -13.70 9.18 19.85
C CYS A 89 -13.50 10.21 20.97
N LYS A 90 -14.27 10.10 22.05
CA LYS A 90 -14.23 11.04 23.16
C LYS A 90 -14.05 10.34 24.50
N TRP A 91 -13.09 10.79 25.30
CA TRP A 91 -12.97 10.41 26.70
C TRP A 91 -14.03 11.13 27.55
N LEU A 92 -14.76 10.38 28.37
CA LEU A 92 -15.76 10.89 29.30
C LEU A 92 -15.18 10.85 30.73
N ASP A 93 -14.74 12.01 31.23
CA ASP A 93 -14.09 12.13 32.53
C ASP A 93 -14.99 11.70 33.70
N ASP A 94 -16.30 11.97 33.61
CA ASP A 94 -17.30 11.59 34.63
C ASP A 94 -17.51 10.07 34.72
N ARG A 95 -17.33 9.35 33.60
CA ARG A 95 -17.56 7.91 33.52
C ARG A 95 -16.30 7.06 33.49
N GLN A 96 -15.14 7.70 33.25
CA GLN A 96 -13.87 7.02 32.97
C GLN A 96 -13.98 6.00 31.84
N LEU A 97 -14.66 6.38 30.76
CA LEU A 97 -14.87 5.55 29.57
C LEU A 97 -14.61 6.35 28.30
N TRP A 98 -14.18 5.65 27.25
CA TRP A 98 -14.24 6.14 25.88
C TRP A 98 -15.67 5.98 25.35
N GLN A 99 -16.21 7.05 24.80
CA GLN A 99 -17.35 7.04 23.90
C GLN A 99 -16.81 7.04 22.45
N VAL A 100 -17.17 6.03 21.69
CA VAL A 100 -16.86 5.93 20.26
C VAL A 100 -18.14 6.12 19.48
N THR A 101 -18.18 7.15 18.64
CA THR A 101 -19.27 7.41 17.70
C THR A 101 -18.91 6.79 16.36
N ALA A 102 -19.77 5.93 15.84
CA ALA A 102 -19.58 5.30 14.54
C ALA A 102 -20.84 5.40 13.69
N GLN A 103 -20.66 5.51 12.38
CA GLN A 103 -21.73 5.48 11.40
C GLN A 103 -21.86 4.07 10.82
N SER A 104 -23.07 3.52 10.84
CA SER A 104 -23.41 2.19 10.30
C SER A 104 -24.80 2.28 9.67
N ASN A 105 -24.93 1.90 8.40
CA ASN A 105 -26.18 2.01 7.62
C ASN A 105 -26.82 3.42 7.65
N GLY A 106 -25.98 4.46 7.60
CA GLY A 106 -26.43 5.86 7.66
C GLY A 106 -26.90 6.33 9.04
N GLN A 107 -26.87 5.47 10.07
CA GLN A 107 -27.23 5.83 11.44
C GLN A 107 -25.99 5.95 12.32
N GLU A 108 -26.03 6.89 13.26
CA GLU A 108 -25.03 6.97 14.33
C GLU A 108 -25.29 5.91 15.40
N LYS A 109 -24.21 5.27 15.83
CA LYS A 109 -24.18 4.32 16.94
C LYS A 109 -23.09 4.76 17.92
N TYR A 110 -23.38 4.60 19.21
CA TYR A 110 -22.46 4.89 20.29
C TYR A 110 -21.98 3.61 20.96
N PHE A 111 -20.68 3.48 21.13
CA PHE A 111 -20.04 2.39 21.87
C PHE A 111 -19.29 2.98 23.06
N PHE A 112 -19.28 2.25 24.18
CA PHE A 112 -18.58 2.65 25.38
C PHE A 112 -17.55 1.59 25.76
N SER A 113 -16.31 1.99 25.99
CA SER A 113 -15.23 1.07 26.35
C SER A 113 -14.28 1.67 27.38
N ARG A 114 -13.64 0.81 28.19
CA ARG A 114 -12.57 1.24 29.11
C ARG A 114 -11.28 1.54 28.35
N THR A 115 -11.03 0.79 27.30
CA THR A 115 -9.83 0.87 26.47
C THR A 115 -10.22 1.05 25.02
N LEU A 116 -9.53 1.95 24.33
CA LEU A 116 -9.61 2.15 22.90
C LEU A 116 -8.26 1.80 22.28
N VAL A 117 -8.25 0.92 21.28
CA VAL A 117 -7.02 0.60 20.53
C VAL A 117 -7.25 0.88 19.05
N SER A 118 -6.39 1.71 18.48
CA SER A 118 -6.45 2.04 17.06
C SER A 118 -5.75 0.99 16.21
N GLY A 119 -6.52 0.31 15.34
CA GLY A 119 -6.03 -0.63 14.34
C GLY A 119 -6.19 -0.12 12.89
N CYS A 120 -6.43 1.17 12.69
CA CYS A 120 -6.84 1.76 11.41
C CYS A 120 -5.78 1.75 10.30
N GLY A 121 -4.52 1.45 10.62
CA GLY A 121 -3.39 1.46 9.69
C GLY A 121 -2.99 2.87 9.21
N GLY A 122 -1.72 3.02 8.80
CA GLY A 122 -1.18 4.31 8.32
C GLY A 122 -1.37 4.59 6.83
N LEU A 123 -1.84 3.60 6.06
CA LEU A 123 -2.00 3.65 4.59
C LEU A 123 -3.42 3.22 4.19
N SER A 124 -4.41 3.86 4.81
CA SER A 124 -5.82 3.45 4.72
C SER A 124 -6.68 4.44 3.94
N ASN A 125 -6.37 5.74 3.96
CA ASN A 125 -7.12 6.77 3.23
C ASN A 125 -6.40 7.16 1.94
N ALA A 126 -7.00 6.84 0.80
CA ALA A 126 -6.48 7.19 -0.52
C ALA A 126 -6.27 8.70 -0.66
N SER A 127 -5.18 9.10 -1.31
CA SER A 127 -4.86 10.50 -1.56
C SER A 127 -5.22 10.87 -3.00
N PHE A 128 -6.43 11.34 -3.21
CA PHE A 128 -6.84 11.91 -4.50
C PHE A 128 -6.24 13.31 -4.70
N PRO A 129 -5.75 13.64 -5.90
CA PRO A 129 -5.27 14.99 -6.19
C PRO A 129 -6.45 15.93 -6.48
N THR A 130 -7.17 16.34 -5.42
CA THR A 130 -8.36 17.19 -5.50
C THR A 130 -8.10 18.62 -5.95
N THR A 131 -6.82 19.02 -6.06
CA THR A 131 -6.44 20.39 -6.43
C THR A 131 -6.14 20.55 -7.92
N ILE A 132 -6.21 19.49 -8.72
CA ILE A 132 -5.95 19.60 -10.16
C ILE A 132 -7.21 20.18 -10.84
N PRO A 133 -7.12 21.36 -11.48
CA PRO A 133 -8.25 21.95 -12.18
C PRO A 133 -8.83 21.01 -13.23
N GLY A 134 -10.16 20.97 -13.33
CA GLY A 134 -10.89 20.20 -14.35
C GLY A 134 -10.91 18.68 -14.14
N ILE A 135 -10.42 18.17 -13.00
CA ILE A 135 -10.49 16.72 -12.70
C ILE A 135 -11.93 16.19 -12.70
N ASP A 136 -12.89 16.99 -12.21
CA ASP A 136 -14.30 16.62 -12.13
C ASP A 136 -15.02 16.68 -13.50
N SER A 137 -14.41 17.28 -14.52
CA SER A 137 -14.98 17.34 -15.87
C SER A 137 -14.44 16.26 -16.81
N PHE A 138 -13.57 15.37 -16.33
CA PHE A 138 -13.10 14.23 -17.12
C PHE A 138 -14.24 13.26 -17.42
N GLU A 139 -14.46 12.98 -18.71
CA GLU A 139 -15.57 12.14 -19.18
C GLU A 139 -15.14 10.67 -19.40
N GLY A 140 -13.86 10.36 -19.21
CA GLY A 140 -13.34 9.00 -19.24
C GLY A 140 -13.45 8.28 -17.88
N GLU A 141 -12.88 7.08 -17.81
CA GLU A 141 -12.89 6.28 -16.58
C GLU A 141 -11.77 6.70 -15.64
N MET A 142 -12.05 6.75 -14.33
CA MET A 142 -11.04 7.02 -13.31
C MET A 142 -11.11 6.00 -12.18
N CYS A 143 -9.94 5.58 -11.68
CA CYS A 143 -9.87 4.84 -10.43
C CYS A 143 -8.58 5.19 -9.68
N HIS A 144 -8.63 5.06 -8.36
CA HIS A 144 -7.43 5.09 -7.52
C HIS A 144 -6.96 3.67 -7.24
N SER A 145 -5.66 3.44 -7.09
CA SER A 145 -5.12 2.09 -6.85
C SER A 145 -5.77 1.39 -5.66
N ALA A 146 -5.99 2.12 -4.56
CA ALA A 146 -6.69 1.64 -3.35
C ALA A 146 -8.23 1.54 -3.46
N GLN A 147 -8.80 1.88 -4.60
CA GLN A 147 -10.23 1.78 -4.91
C GLN A 147 -10.38 1.25 -6.34
N TRP A 148 -9.76 0.09 -6.57
CA TRP A 148 -9.62 -0.47 -7.91
C TRP A 148 -10.98 -0.81 -8.52
N ASN A 149 -11.23 -0.35 -9.74
CA ASN A 149 -12.44 -0.69 -10.50
C ASN A 149 -12.10 -1.77 -11.53
N ALA A 150 -12.40 -3.03 -11.20
CA ALA A 150 -12.16 -4.18 -12.09
C ALA A 150 -13.05 -4.21 -13.35
N LYS A 151 -14.04 -3.32 -13.47
CA LYS A 151 -14.94 -3.24 -14.63
C LYS A 151 -14.38 -2.40 -15.78
N ILE A 152 -13.30 -1.64 -15.56
CA ILE A 152 -12.68 -0.80 -16.59
C ILE A 152 -12.05 -1.70 -17.66
N ASP A 153 -12.44 -1.51 -18.91
CA ASP A 153 -11.81 -2.17 -20.05
C ASP A 153 -10.62 -1.34 -20.58
N PHE A 154 -9.42 -1.90 -20.46
CA PHE A 154 -8.16 -1.28 -20.89
C PHE A 154 -7.81 -1.55 -22.36
N ASN A 155 -8.51 -2.48 -23.02
CA ASN A 155 -8.18 -2.92 -24.37
C ASN A 155 -8.28 -1.75 -25.36
N LYS A 156 -7.18 -1.50 -26.08
CA LYS A 156 -7.02 -0.40 -27.05
C LYS A 156 -7.31 1.00 -26.48
N LYS A 157 -7.26 1.18 -25.16
CA LYS A 157 -7.42 2.49 -24.52
C LYS A 157 -6.09 3.21 -24.35
N ARG A 158 -6.16 4.53 -24.28
CA ARG A 158 -5.07 5.42 -23.87
C ARG A 158 -5.16 5.61 -22.36
N VAL A 159 -4.17 5.13 -21.63
CA VAL A 159 -4.22 5.06 -20.17
C VAL A 159 -3.16 5.98 -19.58
N ALA A 160 -3.57 6.88 -18.69
CA ALA A 160 -2.67 7.63 -17.83
C ALA A 160 -2.51 6.91 -16.48
N VAL A 161 -1.27 6.77 -16.01
CA VAL A 161 -0.96 6.37 -14.64
C VAL A 161 -0.24 7.54 -13.97
N VAL A 162 -0.85 8.11 -12.94
CA VAL A 162 -0.29 9.26 -12.22
C VAL A 162 0.34 8.80 -10.91
N GLY A 163 1.65 9.01 -10.81
CA GLY A 163 2.47 8.56 -9.68
C GLY A 163 3.34 7.35 -10.04
N THR A 164 4.45 7.22 -9.32
CA THR A 164 5.49 6.20 -9.53
C THR A 164 5.88 5.51 -8.22
N GLY A 165 4.94 5.44 -7.27
CA GLY A 165 5.13 4.74 -6.00
C GLY A 165 4.99 3.22 -6.11
N ALA A 166 4.91 2.55 -4.96
CA ALA A 166 4.80 1.09 -4.88
C ALA A 166 3.63 0.51 -5.69
N SER A 167 2.46 1.17 -5.68
CA SER A 167 1.32 0.72 -6.49
C SER A 167 1.61 0.84 -7.99
N ALA A 168 2.16 1.97 -8.44
CA ALA A 168 2.42 2.21 -9.86
C ALA A 168 3.42 1.20 -10.45
N ILE A 169 4.49 0.87 -9.73
CA ILE A 169 5.50 -0.08 -10.23
C ILE A 169 4.97 -1.51 -10.40
N GLN A 170 3.85 -1.83 -9.74
CA GLN A 170 3.13 -3.09 -9.88
C GLN A 170 2.04 -3.00 -10.96
N ILE A 171 1.32 -1.87 -11.02
CA ILE A 171 0.21 -1.65 -11.98
C ILE A 171 0.72 -1.51 -13.42
N VAL A 172 1.71 -0.65 -13.67
CA VAL A 172 2.13 -0.28 -15.04
C VAL A 172 2.52 -1.49 -15.89
N PRO A 173 3.34 -2.45 -15.41
CA PRO A 173 3.65 -3.66 -16.17
C PRO A 173 2.42 -4.52 -16.48
N GLU A 174 1.44 -4.60 -15.57
CA GLU A 174 0.23 -5.39 -15.78
C GLU A 174 -0.72 -4.71 -16.77
N ILE A 175 -0.92 -3.40 -16.66
CA ILE A 175 -1.74 -2.64 -17.60
C ILE A 175 -1.16 -2.68 -19.01
N TYR A 176 0.16 -2.62 -19.15
CA TYR A 176 0.82 -2.79 -20.45
C TYR A 176 0.45 -4.13 -21.11
N LYS A 177 0.31 -5.22 -20.34
CA LYS A 177 -0.07 -6.54 -20.86
C LYS A 177 -1.53 -6.62 -21.31
N MET A 178 -2.37 -5.66 -20.92
CA MET A 178 -3.81 -5.62 -21.26
C MET A 178 -4.10 -4.98 -22.63
N ASN A 179 -3.12 -4.93 -23.54
CA ASN A 179 -3.27 -4.46 -24.91
C ASN A 179 -3.76 -3.00 -25.02
N THR A 180 -3.16 -2.10 -24.25
CA THR A 180 -3.46 -0.66 -24.32
C THR A 180 -2.90 -0.03 -25.60
N SER A 181 -3.61 0.95 -26.17
CA SER A 181 -3.13 1.71 -27.34
C SER A 181 -1.95 2.60 -26.97
N GLN A 182 -2.00 3.21 -25.78
CA GLN A 182 -0.93 4.04 -25.25
C GLN A 182 -0.97 3.99 -23.72
N LEU A 183 0.20 4.02 -23.09
CA LEU A 183 0.34 4.09 -21.65
C LEU A 183 1.25 5.28 -21.29
N ILE A 184 0.70 6.26 -20.57
CA ILE A 184 1.37 7.50 -20.22
C ILE A 184 1.60 7.51 -18.71
N VAL A 185 2.86 7.50 -18.28
CA VAL A 185 3.24 7.46 -16.87
C VAL A 185 3.70 8.85 -16.44
N PHE A 186 2.90 9.51 -15.61
CA PHE A 186 3.23 10.82 -15.04
C PHE A 186 4.07 10.65 -13.78
N GLN A 187 5.35 10.99 -13.90
CA GLN A 187 6.36 10.83 -12.87
C GLN A 187 6.81 12.17 -12.32
N ARG A 188 6.40 12.50 -11.09
CA ARG A 188 6.93 13.66 -10.37
C ARG A 188 8.33 13.43 -9.81
N THR A 189 8.57 12.25 -9.23
CA THR A 189 9.86 11.92 -8.63
C THR A 189 10.16 10.44 -8.89
N PRO A 190 11.28 10.10 -9.54
CA PRO A 190 11.61 8.70 -9.76
C PRO A 190 11.92 7.97 -8.44
N PRO A 191 11.49 6.70 -8.29
CA PRO A 191 11.82 5.86 -7.15
C PRO A 191 13.17 5.15 -7.30
N TRP A 192 13.80 4.79 -6.18
CA TRP A 192 14.88 3.80 -6.17
C TRP A 192 14.30 2.40 -6.34
N ILE A 193 14.79 1.62 -7.31
CA ILE A 193 14.28 0.28 -7.63
C ILE A 193 15.37 -0.78 -7.57
N ILE A 194 15.16 -1.79 -6.73
CA ILE A 194 16.00 -2.97 -6.65
C ILE A 194 15.36 -4.17 -7.37
N PRO A 195 16.16 -5.14 -7.83
CA PRO A 195 15.65 -6.37 -8.42
C PRO A 195 14.77 -7.14 -7.44
N ARG A 196 13.72 -7.78 -7.96
CA ARG A 196 12.81 -8.66 -7.22
C ARG A 196 13.26 -10.11 -7.37
N ILE A 197 13.61 -10.75 -6.25
CA ILE A 197 13.95 -12.18 -6.22
C ILE A 197 12.66 -12.98 -5.98
N ASP A 198 11.72 -12.89 -6.92
CA ASP A 198 10.45 -13.61 -6.80
C ASP A 198 10.55 -14.99 -7.45
N ARG A 199 10.01 -16.00 -6.79
CA ARG A 199 9.95 -17.38 -7.29
C ARG A 199 8.74 -18.09 -6.72
N GLN A 200 8.29 -19.12 -7.44
CA GLN A 200 7.30 -20.05 -6.90
C GLN A 200 7.92 -20.87 -5.77
N THR A 201 7.14 -21.07 -4.71
CA THR A 201 7.45 -22.01 -3.64
C THR A 201 7.13 -23.42 -4.14
N THR A 202 8.12 -24.29 -4.11
CA THR A 202 7.97 -25.67 -4.59
C THR A 202 7.07 -26.48 -3.66
N GLN A 203 6.42 -27.52 -4.19
CA GLN A 203 5.58 -28.42 -3.40
C GLN A 203 6.36 -29.13 -2.29
N TRP A 204 7.65 -29.41 -2.54
CA TRP A 204 8.53 -30.00 -1.53
C TRP A 204 8.79 -29.04 -0.37
N GLU A 205 9.06 -27.76 -0.64
CA GLU A 205 9.22 -26.73 0.40
C GLU A 205 7.95 -26.61 1.26
N LYS A 206 6.77 -26.56 0.61
CA LYS A 206 5.49 -26.50 1.34
C LYS A 206 5.30 -27.71 2.26
N ARG A 207 5.58 -28.93 1.77
CA ARG A 207 5.52 -30.17 2.56
C ARG A 207 6.54 -30.16 3.70
N LEU A 208 7.75 -29.66 3.46
CA LEU A 208 8.80 -29.55 4.47
C LEU A 208 8.37 -28.60 5.59
N PHE A 209 7.83 -27.43 5.26
CA PHE A 209 7.36 -26.45 6.25
C PHE A 209 6.14 -26.96 7.03
N ALA A 210 5.20 -27.64 6.35
CA ALA A 210 4.06 -28.25 7.02
C ALA A 210 4.47 -29.39 7.97
N ARG A 211 5.45 -30.22 7.58
CA ARG A 211 5.93 -31.35 8.39
C ARG A 211 6.85 -30.90 9.53
N PHE A 212 7.68 -29.88 9.31
CA PHE A 212 8.66 -29.37 10.27
C PHE A 212 8.55 -27.84 10.43
N PRO A 213 7.56 -27.35 11.20
CA PRO A 213 7.35 -25.92 11.41
C PRO A 213 8.57 -25.16 11.96
N SER A 214 9.46 -25.85 12.69
CA SER A 214 10.72 -25.27 13.20
C SER A 214 11.65 -24.83 12.07
N VAL A 215 11.67 -25.53 10.93
CA VAL A 215 12.46 -25.13 9.76
C VAL A 215 11.93 -23.83 9.18
N GLN A 216 10.61 -23.70 9.07
CA GLN A 216 9.98 -22.46 8.62
C GLN A 216 10.26 -21.29 9.57
N LYS A 217 10.21 -21.53 10.89
CA LYS A 217 10.56 -20.53 11.91
C LYS A 217 12.04 -20.11 11.83
N LEU A 218 12.96 -21.05 11.59
CA LEU A 218 14.37 -20.74 11.39
C LEU A 218 14.58 -19.83 10.17
N ILE A 219 13.98 -20.19 9.03
CA ILE A 219 14.05 -19.37 7.80
C ILE A 219 13.45 -17.98 8.04
N ARG A 220 12.31 -17.91 8.72
CA ARG A 220 11.72 -16.63 9.14
C ARG A 220 12.70 -15.80 9.97
N GLY A 221 13.39 -16.42 10.94
CA GLY A 221 14.39 -15.76 11.78
C GLY A 221 15.57 -15.23 10.97
N VAL A 222 16.08 -16.01 10.02
CA VAL A 222 17.15 -15.57 9.11
C VAL A 222 16.72 -14.35 8.28
N ILE A 223 15.52 -14.39 7.69
CA ILE A 223 14.98 -13.28 6.90
C ILE A 223 14.77 -12.04 7.78
N TYR A 224 14.24 -12.23 8.99
CA TYR A 224 14.04 -11.15 9.97
C TYR A 224 15.37 -10.46 10.30
N TRP A 225 16.39 -11.20 10.71
CA TRP A 225 17.68 -10.62 11.07
C TRP A 225 18.41 -9.97 9.89
N ALA A 226 18.27 -10.53 8.69
CA ALA A 226 18.78 -9.90 7.47
C ALA A 226 18.09 -8.55 7.20
N ALA A 227 16.76 -8.48 7.32
CA ALA A 227 16.00 -7.25 7.14
C ALA A 227 16.32 -6.21 8.22
N GLU A 228 16.36 -6.60 9.50
CA GLU A 228 16.73 -5.72 10.62
C GLU A 228 18.13 -5.13 10.43
N THR A 229 19.11 -5.94 10.03
CA THR A 229 20.48 -5.47 9.77
C THR A 229 20.52 -4.44 8.64
N ALA A 230 19.70 -4.61 7.61
CA ALA A 230 19.56 -3.62 6.53
C ALA A 230 18.94 -2.31 7.04
N VAL A 231 17.92 -2.38 7.92
CA VAL A 231 17.30 -1.19 8.55
C VAL A 231 18.32 -0.42 9.38
N LEU A 232 19.10 -1.10 10.22
CA LEU A 232 20.15 -0.44 11.04
C LEU A 232 21.15 0.32 10.16
N SER A 233 21.52 -0.26 9.02
CA SER A 233 22.42 0.38 8.06
C SER A 233 21.88 1.70 7.51
N PHE A 234 20.56 1.81 7.32
CA PHE A 234 19.89 3.03 6.89
C PHE A 234 19.73 4.04 8.03
N VAL A 235 19.25 3.60 9.20
CA VAL A 235 18.99 4.46 10.36
C VAL A 235 20.27 5.11 10.87
N TYR A 236 21.32 4.32 11.08
CA TYR A 236 22.61 4.83 11.57
C TYR A 236 23.49 5.43 10.48
N ARG A 237 22.97 5.52 9.24
CA ARG A 237 23.68 6.10 8.09
C ARG A 237 25.10 5.51 8.01
N TRP A 238 25.20 4.19 7.97
CA TRP A 238 26.49 3.53 7.80
C TRP A 238 27.04 3.75 6.38
N PRO A 239 28.37 3.71 6.17
CA PRO A 239 28.98 3.91 4.85
C PRO A 239 28.49 2.91 3.78
N ILE A 240 28.06 1.72 4.19
CA ILE A 240 27.53 0.68 3.29
C ILE A 240 26.32 1.16 2.46
N ARG A 241 25.58 2.18 2.91
CA ARG A 241 24.47 2.76 2.14
C ARG A 241 24.91 3.31 0.78
N TYR A 242 26.13 3.84 0.68
CA TYR A 242 26.65 4.37 -0.58
C TYR A 242 26.91 3.24 -1.57
N ILE A 243 27.44 2.11 -1.10
CA ILE A 243 27.61 0.89 -1.90
C ILE A 243 26.24 0.40 -2.39
N PHE A 244 25.24 0.34 -1.51
CA PHE A 244 23.88 -0.02 -1.91
C PHE A 244 23.32 0.94 -2.96
N GLN A 245 23.49 2.24 -2.79
CA GLN A 245 23.04 3.23 -3.76
C GLN A 245 23.68 3.04 -5.14
N GLU A 246 24.98 2.77 -5.20
CA GLU A 246 25.66 2.47 -6.47
C GLU A 246 25.18 1.15 -7.09
N LEU A 247 24.89 0.12 -6.29
CA LEU A 247 24.28 -1.12 -6.80
C LEU A 247 22.87 -0.89 -7.38
N VAL A 248 22.07 -0.03 -6.74
CA VAL A 248 20.73 0.33 -7.25
C VAL A 248 20.84 1.16 -8.54
N LYS A 249 21.79 2.10 -8.61
CA LYS A 249 22.08 2.83 -9.86
C LYS A 249 22.55 1.90 -10.96
N PHE A 250 23.44 0.97 -10.65
CA PHE A 250 23.90 -0.03 -11.61
C PHE A 250 22.74 -0.88 -12.15
N ASN A 251 21.75 -1.23 -11.31
CA ASN A 251 20.54 -1.90 -11.77
C ASN A 251 19.78 -1.08 -12.84
N LEU A 252 19.63 0.24 -12.62
CA LEU A 252 19.05 1.16 -13.60
C LEU A 252 19.89 1.24 -14.87
N GLU A 253 21.21 1.44 -14.76
CA GLU A 253 22.13 1.54 -15.90
C GLU A 253 22.18 0.27 -16.75
N ARG A 254 22.11 -0.89 -16.09
CA ARG A 254 22.10 -2.18 -16.75
C ARG A 254 20.82 -2.34 -17.58
N GLN A 255 19.67 -1.92 -17.06
CA GLN A 255 18.36 -2.10 -17.71
C GLN A 255 18.00 -1.00 -18.72
N VAL A 256 18.46 0.24 -18.51
CA VAL A 256 18.12 1.40 -19.36
C VAL A 256 19.36 1.89 -20.08
N LYS A 257 19.47 1.57 -21.37
CA LYS A 257 20.68 1.86 -22.17
C LYS A 257 20.75 3.31 -22.66
N ASP A 258 19.61 3.91 -23.01
CA ASP A 258 19.55 5.33 -23.40
C ASP A 258 19.87 6.23 -22.19
N GLU A 259 20.92 7.04 -22.32
CA GLU A 259 21.39 7.96 -21.29
C GLU A 259 20.38 9.08 -21.00
N ALA A 260 19.73 9.62 -22.05
CA ALA A 260 18.78 10.71 -21.90
C ALA A 260 17.54 10.23 -21.13
N PHE A 261 17.03 9.05 -21.47
CA PHE A 261 15.93 8.42 -20.74
C PHE A 261 16.33 8.03 -19.32
N ARG A 262 17.55 7.50 -19.14
CA ARG A 262 18.07 7.15 -17.81
C ARG A 262 18.08 8.36 -16.87
N LYS A 263 18.49 9.54 -17.34
CA LYS A 263 18.46 10.77 -16.53
C LYS A 263 17.07 11.09 -15.99
N LYS A 264 16.01 10.82 -16.75
CA LYS A 264 14.62 11.00 -16.29
C LYS A 264 14.23 10.01 -15.19
N LEU A 265 14.87 8.85 -15.11
CA LEU A 265 14.56 7.77 -14.17
C LEU A 265 15.49 7.74 -12.96
N THR A 266 16.57 8.52 -12.96
CA THR A 266 17.52 8.60 -11.84
C THR A 266 16.98 9.49 -10.72
N PRO A 267 16.79 8.98 -9.49
CA PRO A 267 16.41 9.79 -8.33
C PRO A 267 17.47 10.84 -7.97
N THR A 268 17.02 12.03 -7.61
CA THR A 268 17.86 13.15 -7.13
C THR A 268 17.98 13.23 -5.60
N TRP A 269 17.38 12.28 -4.89
CA TRP A 269 17.30 12.21 -3.44
C TRP A 269 18.01 10.95 -2.91
N GLU A 270 18.50 10.99 -1.67
CA GLU A 270 19.33 9.92 -1.10
C GLU A 270 18.57 8.60 -0.90
N LEU A 271 19.24 7.48 -1.16
CA LEU A 271 18.64 6.17 -0.91
C LEU A 271 18.31 5.98 0.58
N GLY A 272 17.05 5.64 0.88
CA GLY A 272 16.51 5.50 2.23
C GLY A 272 15.59 6.65 2.68
N CYS A 273 15.61 7.82 2.04
CA CYS A 273 14.68 8.92 2.40
C CYS A 273 13.22 8.62 2.06
N LYS A 274 13.00 7.75 1.07
CA LYS A 274 11.69 7.12 0.79
C LYS A 274 11.92 5.63 0.66
N ARG A 275 10.83 4.87 0.78
CA ARG A 275 10.82 3.42 0.62
C ARG A 275 11.43 3.02 -0.73
N VAL A 276 12.42 2.14 -0.70
CA VAL A 276 13.00 1.50 -1.89
C VAL A 276 11.96 0.51 -2.43
N LEU A 277 11.75 0.55 -3.75
CA LEU A 277 10.76 -0.26 -4.43
C LEU A 277 11.41 -1.50 -5.06
N ILE A 278 10.64 -2.56 -5.24
CA ILE A 278 11.15 -3.86 -5.70
C ILE A 278 10.44 -4.27 -6.98
N SER A 279 11.14 -4.29 -8.12
CA SER A 279 10.57 -4.65 -9.41
C SER A 279 11.62 -5.13 -10.41
N ASN A 280 11.23 -6.09 -11.26
CA ASN A 280 12.00 -6.52 -12.43
C ASN A 280 11.44 -5.96 -13.74
N ASP A 281 10.15 -5.63 -13.76
CA ASP A 281 9.43 -5.32 -15.01
C ASP A 281 9.25 -3.82 -15.24
N TRP A 282 9.51 -2.98 -14.23
CA TRP A 282 9.30 -1.54 -14.33
C TRP A 282 10.11 -0.91 -15.47
N TYR A 283 11.44 -1.00 -15.42
CA TYR A 283 12.30 -0.35 -16.41
C TYR A 283 12.14 -0.95 -17.82
N SER A 284 11.89 -2.25 -17.93
CA SER A 284 11.65 -2.90 -19.22
C SER A 284 10.32 -2.47 -19.84
N THR A 285 9.28 -2.24 -19.03
CA THR A 285 7.98 -1.73 -19.47
C THR A 285 8.08 -0.26 -19.91
N LEU A 286 8.77 0.58 -19.14
CA LEU A 286 8.90 2.01 -19.48
C LEU A 286 9.62 2.28 -20.82
N GLN A 287 10.40 1.32 -21.33
CA GLN A 287 11.12 1.43 -22.60
C GLN A 287 10.32 0.91 -23.81
N LYS A 288 9.05 0.51 -23.62
CA LYS A 288 8.21 0.01 -24.73
C LYS A 288 7.70 1.17 -25.59
N GLN A 289 7.49 0.91 -26.88
CA GLN A 289 7.22 1.96 -27.88
C GLN A 289 5.92 2.76 -27.61
N ASN A 290 4.89 2.11 -27.08
CA ASN A 290 3.62 2.74 -26.73
C ASN A 290 3.57 3.23 -25.27
N VAL A 291 4.72 3.26 -24.57
CA VAL A 291 4.83 3.77 -23.20
C VAL A 291 5.58 5.09 -23.21
N THR A 292 5.00 6.12 -22.60
CA THR A 292 5.59 7.46 -22.52
C THR A 292 5.74 7.86 -21.06
N VAL A 293 6.95 8.27 -20.66
CA VAL A 293 7.19 8.84 -19.32
C VAL A 293 7.21 10.35 -19.42
N VAL A 294 6.29 10.98 -18.68
CA VAL A 294 6.12 12.43 -18.59
C VAL A 294 6.61 12.89 -17.22
N ILE A 295 7.54 13.86 -17.20
CA ILE A 295 8.13 14.39 -15.97
C ILE A 295 7.59 15.78 -15.60
N ASP A 296 6.93 16.43 -16.56
CA ASP A 296 6.30 17.72 -16.41
C ASP A 296 5.08 17.63 -15.49
N GLN A 297 4.82 18.72 -14.77
CA GLN A 297 3.71 18.75 -13.82
C GLN A 297 2.38 18.76 -14.55
N ILE A 298 1.39 18.06 -14.02
CA ILE A 298 0.01 18.16 -14.51
C ILE A 298 -0.52 19.54 -14.13
N ARG A 299 -0.93 20.30 -15.14
CA ARG A 299 -1.53 21.63 -14.98
C ARG A 299 -3.04 21.55 -14.78
N GLU A 300 -3.72 20.77 -15.61
CA GLU A 300 -5.17 20.60 -15.60
C GLU A 300 -5.56 19.29 -16.28
N VAL A 301 -6.77 18.83 -15.98
CA VAL A 301 -7.47 17.75 -16.68
C VAL A 301 -8.59 18.40 -17.50
N LYS A 302 -8.74 17.97 -18.76
CA LYS A 302 -9.87 18.32 -19.63
C LYS A 302 -10.73 17.07 -19.84
N GLN A 303 -11.86 17.21 -20.51
CA GLN A 303 -12.83 16.11 -20.75
C GLN A 303 -12.20 14.78 -21.22
N HIS A 304 -11.20 14.82 -22.10
CA HIS A 304 -10.53 13.63 -22.65
C HIS A 304 -9.00 13.74 -22.71
N SER A 305 -8.39 14.59 -21.87
CA SER A 305 -6.95 14.80 -21.90
C SER A 305 -6.39 15.32 -20.58
N ILE A 306 -5.08 15.15 -20.42
CA ILE A 306 -4.28 15.76 -19.35
C ILE A 306 -3.34 16.76 -20.00
N VAL A 307 -3.31 17.98 -19.48
CA VAL A 307 -2.39 19.03 -19.95
C VAL A 307 -1.29 19.26 -18.93
N THR A 308 -0.05 19.27 -19.40
CA THR A 308 1.12 19.52 -18.57
C THR A 308 1.54 20.99 -18.56
N SER A 309 2.44 21.33 -17.64
CA SER A 309 2.94 22.69 -17.43
C SER A 309 3.67 23.30 -18.64
N ASP A 310 4.21 22.45 -19.53
CA ASP A 310 4.84 22.83 -20.80
C ASP A 310 3.83 23.01 -21.95
N ASN A 311 2.53 22.97 -21.66
CA ASN A 311 1.42 23.06 -22.62
C ASN A 311 1.28 21.87 -23.58
N VAL A 312 1.90 20.73 -23.28
CA VAL A 312 1.64 19.50 -24.03
C VAL A 312 0.32 18.88 -23.56
N GLU A 313 -0.51 18.47 -24.51
CA GLU A 313 -1.79 17.83 -24.24
C GLU A 313 -1.73 16.34 -24.59
N TYR A 314 -2.06 15.51 -23.60
CA TYR A 314 -2.07 14.06 -23.72
C TYR A 314 -3.51 13.57 -23.71
N SER A 315 -4.01 13.11 -24.85
CA SER A 315 -5.35 12.54 -24.91
C SER A 315 -5.41 11.18 -24.22
N VAL A 316 -6.37 10.99 -23.31
CA VAL A 316 -6.49 9.80 -22.47
C VAL A 316 -7.94 9.40 -22.30
N ASP A 317 -8.19 8.09 -22.22
CA ASP A 317 -9.51 7.50 -22.00
C ASP A 317 -9.69 7.05 -20.55
N ILE A 318 -8.59 6.74 -19.87
CA ILE A 318 -8.57 6.22 -18.51
C ILE A 318 -7.48 6.91 -17.69
N ILE A 319 -7.78 7.30 -16.45
CA ILE A 319 -6.80 7.81 -15.48
C ILE A 319 -6.74 6.90 -14.26
N ILE A 320 -5.56 6.34 -13.99
CA ILE A 320 -5.26 5.59 -12.78
C ILE A 320 -4.47 6.48 -11.83
N TRP A 321 -5.05 6.79 -10.67
CA TRP A 321 -4.39 7.51 -9.60
C TRP A 321 -3.59 6.54 -8.72
N ALA A 322 -2.28 6.51 -8.92
CA ALA A 322 -1.31 5.82 -8.06
C ALA A 322 -0.61 6.83 -7.12
N THR A 323 -1.40 7.75 -6.57
CA THR A 323 -0.96 8.95 -5.83
C THR A 323 -0.78 8.73 -4.33
N GLY A 324 -0.98 7.50 -3.84
CA GLY A 324 -0.66 7.09 -2.48
C GLY A 324 -1.78 7.37 -1.48
N PHE A 325 -1.39 7.67 -0.23
CA PHE A 325 -2.31 7.74 0.91
C PHE A 325 -2.04 8.98 1.77
N GLN A 326 -3.03 9.39 2.54
CA GLN A 326 -2.92 10.48 3.50
C GLN A 326 -2.19 10.00 4.77
N VAL A 327 -0.86 10.12 4.80
CA VAL A 327 -0.02 9.60 5.90
C VAL A 327 0.20 10.57 7.07
N GLN A 328 -0.01 11.87 6.86
CA GLN A 328 0.26 12.91 7.85
C GLN A 328 -0.93 13.25 8.74
N LYS A 329 -2.11 12.67 8.47
CA LYS A 329 -3.32 12.95 9.24
C LYS A 329 -3.56 11.84 10.25
N ILE A 330 -3.84 12.21 11.50
CA ILE A 330 -4.38 11.26 12.46
C ILE A 330 -5.71 10.77 11.88
N PRO A 331 -5.89 9.45 11.70
CA PRO A 331 -6.99 8.91 10.90
C PRO A 331 -8.36 9.04 11.58
N LEU A 332 -8.41 9.32 12.88
CA LEU A 332 -9.64 9.46 13.66
C LEU A 332 -9.58 10.73 14.52
N PRO A 333 -10.65 11.57 14.53
CA PRO A 333 -10.82 12.59 15.55
C PRO A 333 -10.81 11.96 16.94
N MET A 334 -10.03 12.54 17.86
CA MET A 334 -9.91 12.01 19.21
C MET A 334 -9.81 13.16 20.22
N MET A 335 -10.72 13.13 21.19
CA MET A 335 -10.79 14.07 22.30
C MET A 335 -10.48 13.33 23.60
N GLY A 336 -9.39 13.73 24.26
CA GLY A 336 -8.92 13.16 25.52
C GLY A 336 -9.47 13.90 26.75
N ILE A 337 -8.76 13.72 27.87
CA ILE A 337 -9.05 14.33 29.18
C ILE A 337 -9.22 15.84 29.06
N ASN A 338 -10.21 16.39 29.76
CA ASN A 338 -10.56 17.83 29.76
C ASN A 338 -10.91 18.37 28.36
N GLY A 339 -11.30 17.50 27.42
CA GLY A 339 -11.63 17.90 26.05
C GLY A 339 -10.42 18.30 25.20
N CYS A 340 -9.21 17.85 25.55
CA CYS A 340 -8.02 18.11 24.73
C CYS A 340 -8.09 17.34 23.39
N SER A 341 -7.88 18.02 22.25
CA SER A 341 -7.81 17.34 20.96
C SER A 341 -6.43 16.75 20.71
N LEU A 342 -6.38 15.46 20.36
CA LEU A 342 -5.13 14.80 19.94
C LEU A 342 -4.56 15.44 18.67
N HIS A 343 -5.43 15.86 17.76
CA HIS A 343 -5.03 16.49 16.50
C HIS A 343 -4.34 17.83 16.73
N GLU A 344 -4.85 18.65 17.66
CA GLU A 344 -4.22 19.93 18.01
C GLU A 344 -2.86 19.72 18.68
N GLN A 345 -2.78 18.81 19.66
CA GLN A 345 -1.54 18.50 20.37
C GLN A 345 -0.44 17.99 19.43
N TRP A 346 -0.78 17.18 18.43
CA TRP A 346 0.21 16.61 17.51
C TRP A 346 0.51 17.49 16.31
N ARG A 347 -0.27 18.57 16.10
CA ARG A 347 0.02 19.53 15.04
C ARG A 347 1.37 20.21 15.22
N GLU A 348 1.82 20.36 16.46
CA GLU A 348 3.12 20.96 16.79
C GLU A 348 4.30 19.98 16.67
N SER A 349 4.04 18.66 16.68
CA SER A 349 5.07 17.62 16.69
C SER A 349 5.21 16.84 15.37
N ILE A 350 4.22 16.93 14.47
CA ILE A 350 4.30 16.42 13.10
C ILE A 350 4.90 17.53 12.20
N GLN A 351 6.23 17.67 12.20
CA GLN A 351 6.97 18.42 11.18
C GLN A 351 7.53 17.48 10.10
#